data_AF-A0A4Q2XFS6-F1
#
_entry.id   AF-A0A4Q2XFS6-F1
#
_cell.length_a   1.000
_cell.length_b   1.000
_cell.length_c   1.000
_cell.angle_alpha   90.00
_cell.angle_beta   90.00
_cell.angle_gamma   90.00
#
_symmetry.space_group_name_H-M   'P 1'
#
loop_
_entity.id
_entity.type
_entity.pdbx_description
1 polymer ?
#
loop_
_entity_poly.entity_id
_entity_poly.type
_entity_poly.pdbx_seq_one_letter_code
_entity_poly.pdbx_strand_id
1 'polypeptide(L)'
;SGDAASHPQTAIYQLAEPLAAAADGFLTVTLATADLGKFRISVTPFGDPIPGEAQAMSPELGKALQAAAPGSEDEKRLVAAWARTSAKDAALPEEFRRLRDEMIACHAGYAHSVIAQTLPADKTPAVHLLPRGDWMTPGEEVFPAVPGFLPHASVRKDGGRLNRLDLAKWMVAEENPLPARHFVNRLWKQFFGKGLSNVLDDIGNQGEWPANPALLDWLATEFRESGWDVKHVVKLMVMSGTYRQESAKRADLLEKDPANRLLAAQSPRRLDAEFVRDNILAISGLLPGEIIGGPSVKPYQPEGYYANLNFPGRGYVASGGGDQYRRGLYTHWQRTFMHP
;
A
#
# COMPACT_ATOMS: atom_id res chain seq x y z
N SER A 1 16.31 -2.09 -10.15
CA SER A 1 16.92 -2.63 -8.92
C SER A 1 15.98 -3.68 -8.35
N GLY A 2 16.52 -4.85 -7.97
CA GLY A 2 15.75 -6.08 -7.74
C GLY A 2 14.77 -6.01 -6.57
N ASP A 3 13.68 -6.76 -6.71
CA ASP A 3 12.59 -6.91 -5.75
C ASP A 3 13.09 -7.41 -4.38
N ALA A 4 13.08 -6.55 -3.36
CA ALA A 4 13.54 -6.93 -2.01
C ALA A 4 12.60 -7.93 -1.32
N ALA A 5 11.37 -8.15 -1.84
CA ALA A 5 10.47 -9.19 -1.36
C ALA A 5 10.96 -10.61 -1.73
N SER A 6 11.90 -10.72 -2.67
CA SER A 6 12.54 -12.00 -3.02
C SER A 6 13.78 -12.33 -2.19
N HIS A 7 14.18 -11.46 -1.24
CA HIS A 7 15.42 -11.62 -0.49
C HIS A 7 15.14 -12.05 0.96
N PRO A 8 15.80 -13.11 1.48
CA PRO A 8 15.57 -13.62 2.82
C PRO A 8 16.00 -12.60 3.89
N GLN A 9 15.05 -12.21 4.73
CA GLN A 9 15.27 -11.40 5.95
C GLN A 9 15.88 -12.30 7.04
N THR A 10 16.95 -11.85 7.71
CA THR A 10 17.67 -12.66 8.71
C THR A 10 17.76 -11.89 10.03
N ALA A 11 17.34 -12.54 11.12
CA ALA A 11 17.57 -12.08 12.50
C ALA A 11 18.45 -13.09 13.23
N ILE A 12 19.45 -12.62 13.96
CA ILE A 12 20.40 -13.45 14.70
C ILE A 12 20.20 -13.21 16.20
N TYR A 13 20.02 -14.28 16.96
CA TYR A 13 19.85 -14.25 18.41
C TYR A 13 20.95 -15.08 19.05
N GLN A 14 21.69 -14.50 20.00
CA GLN A 14 22.72 -15.17 20.77
C GLN A 14 22.22 -15.37 22.20
N LEU A 15 22.41 -16.58 22.73
CA LEU A 15 22.09 -16.88 24.11
C LEU A 15 23.19 -16.32 25.01
N ALA A 16 22.80 -15.72 26.14
CA ALA A 16 23.72 -15.16 27.13
C ALA A 16 24.71 -16.21 27.68
N GLU A 17 24.29 -17.47 27.73
CA GLU A 17 25.15 -18.62 28.04
C GLU A 17 25.00 -19.69 26.94
N PRO A 18 26.08 -20.38 26.54
CA PRO A 18 25.98 -21.48 25.57
C PRO A 18 25.03 -22.57 26.07
N LEU A 19 24.05 -22.95 25.24
CA LEU A 19 23.13 -24.02 25.58
C LEU A 19 23.84 -25.38 25.44
N ALA A 20 24.07 -26.06 26.56
CA ALA A 20 24.49 -27.46 26.57
C ALA A 20 23.26 -28.36 26.37
N ALA A 21 23.01 -28.81 25.14
CA ALA A 21 21.92 -29.75 24.85
C ALA A 21 22.38 -31.21 25.03
N ALA A 22 21.58 -32.01 25.75
CA ALA A 22 21.72 -33.47 25.73
C ALA A 22 21.34 -34.02 24.33
N ALA A 23 21.87 -35.19 23.95
CA ALA A 23 21.69 -35.77 22.61
C ALA A 23 20.23 -36.02 22.21
N ASP A 24 19.32 -36.02 23.19
CA ASP A 24 17.89 -36.28 23.12
C ASP A 24 17.02 -35.09 23.59
N GLY A 25 17.63 -33.92 23.81
CA GLY A 25 16.91 -32.70 24.21
C GLY A 25 16.24 -31.97 23.05
N PHE A 26 15.10 -31.32 23.32
CA PHE A 26 14.42 -30.44 22.36
C PHE A 26 14.58 -28.97 22.75
N LEU A 27 14.91 -28.11 21.78
CA LEU A 27 14.91 -26.66 21.94
C LEU A 27 13.57 -26.09 21.45
N THR A 28 12.79 -25.51 22.35
CA THR A 28 11.55 -24.81 21.99
C THR A 28 11.80 -23.32 21.83
N VAL A 29 11.67 -22.80 20.61
CA VAL A 29 11.74 -21.36 20.32
C VAL A 29 10.32 -20.82 20.15
N THR A 30 9.91 -19.92 21.04
CA THR A 30 8.60 -19.25 20.94
C THR A 30 8.78 -17.85 20.38
N LEU A 31 8.30 -17.62 19.16
CA LEU A 31 8.34 -16.31 18.50
C LEU A 31 6.96 -15.64 18.64
N ALA A 32 6.85 -14.64 19.50
CA ALA A 32 5.62 -13.88 19.67
C ALA A 32 5.54 -12.77 18.62
N THR A 33 5.06 -13.08 17.41
CA THR A 33 4.83 -12.08 16.35
C THR A 33 3.62 -12.43 15.49
N ALA A 34 2.94 -11.39 14.98
CA ALA A 34 1.77 -11.51 14.12
C ALA A 34 2.12 -11.51 12.61
N ASP A 35 3.37 -11.27 12.24
CA ASP A 35 3.75 -10.90 10.86
C ASP A 35 4.76 -11.86 10.19
N LEU A 36 5.00 -13.06 10.75
CA LEU A 36 5.91 -14.08 10.17
C LEU A 36 5.18 -15.03 9.21
N GLY A 37 5.46 -14.91 7.89
CA GLY A 37 4.86 -15.76 6.85
C GLY A 37 5.59 -17.10 6.62
N LYS A 38 6.81 -17.07 6.08
CA LYS A 38 7.69 -18.24 5.89
C LYS A 38 9.06 -17.94 6.49
N PHE A 39 9.61 -18.86 7.27
CA PHE A 39 10.91 -18.68 7.91
C PHE A 39 11.71 -19.98 8.00
N ARG A 40 13.02 -19.84 8.20
CA ARG A 40 13.95 -20.93 8.48
C ARG A 40 14.67 -20.58 9.79
N ILE A 41 14.75 -21.54 10.69
CA ILE A 41 15.60 -21.46 11.87
C ILE A 41 16.87 -22.25 11.57
N SER A 42 18.02 -21.65 11.83
CA SER A 42 19.33 -22.32 11.81
C SER A 42 20.03 -22.05 13.12
N VAL A 43 20.66 -23.07 13.69
CA VAL A 43 21.48 -22.95 14.90
C VAL A 43 22.92 -23.22 14.51
N THR A 44 23.84 -22.43 15.05
CA THR A 44 25.29 -22.63 14.88
C THR A 44 25.92 -22.89 16.25
N PRO A 45 26.86 -23.85 16.36
CA PRO A 45 27.64 -24.04 17.59
C PRO A 45 28.73 -22.96 17.77
N PHE A 46 28.94 -22.10 16.77
CA PHE A 46 29.87 -20.98 16.82
C PHE A 46 29.13 -19.70 17.20
N GLY A 47 29.41 -19.15 18.38
CA GLY A 47 28.89 -17.87 18.83
C GLY A 47 29.86 -16.75 18.47
N ASP A 48 29.73 -16.17 17.28
CA ASP A 48 30.43 -14.92 16.97
C ASP A 48 29.69 -13.73 17.60
N PRO A 49 30.43 -12.69 18.03
CA PRO A 49 29.85 -11.54 18.72
C PRO A 49 28.82 -10.79 17.87
N ILE A 50 27.65 -10.53 18.45
CA ILE A 50 26.59 -9.78 17.77
C ILE A 50 26.96 -8.29 17.66
N PRO A 51 26.76 -7.70 16.47
CA PRO A 51 26.60 -6.28 16.24
C PRO A 51 25.77 -5.54 17.33
N GLY A 52 26.43 -4.90 18.32
CA GLY A 52 25.79 -3.98 19.30
C GLY A 52 26.13 -4.24 20.77
N GLU A 53 26.84 -5.32 21.09
CA GLU A 53 27.26 -5.62 22.46
C GLU A 53 28.60 -4.98 22.81
N ALA A 54 28.76 -4.53 24.06
CA ALA A 54 30.01 -3.93 24.55
C ALA A 54 31.20 -4.91 24.51
N GLN A 55 30.92 -6.23 24.45
CA GLN A 55 31.90 -7.30 24.34
C GLN A 55 32.20 -7.70 22.88
N ALA A 56 31.57 -7.06 21.90
CA ALA A 56 31.70 -7.39 20.48
C ALA A 56 33.02 -6.93 19.84
N MET A 57 33.86 -6.19 20.57
CA MET A 57 35.22 -5.90 20.13
C MET A 57 36.09 -7.12 20.39
N SER A 58 36.36 -7.91 19.35
CA SER A 58 37.30 -9.02 19.47
C SER A 58 38.68 -8.49 19.88
N PRO A 59 39.47 -9.23 20.69
CA PRO A 59 40.82 -8.84 21.06
C PRO A 59 41.72 -8.56 19.85
N GLU A 60 41.46 -9.23 18.72
CA GLU A 60 42.16 -9.05 17.45
C GLU A 60 41.83 -7.71 16.79
N LEU A 61 40.55 -7.31 16.80
CA LEU A 61 40.13 -6.02 16.26
C LEU A 61 40.62 -4.86 17.14
N GLY A 62 40.61 -5.03 18.47
CA GLY A 62 41.18 -4.05 19.39
C GLY A 62 42.68 -3.84 19.16
N LYS A 63 43.43 -4.92 18.90
CA LYS A 63 44.86 -4.84 18.52
C LYS A 63 45.06 -4.19 17.16
N ALA A 64 44.24 -4.51 16.17
CA ALA A 64 44.30 -3.88 14.85
C ALA A 64 44.00 -2.38 14.90
N LEU A 65 43.05 -1.94 15.73
CA LEU A 65 42.73 -0.53 15.92
C LEU A 65 43.88 0.22 16.61
N GLN A 66 44.50 -0.38 17.63
CA GLN A 66 45.65 0.18 18.34
C GLN A 66 46.93 0.22 17.48
N ALA A 67 47.05 -0.68 16.51
CA ALA A 67 48.17 -0.73 15.58
C ALA A 67 48.00 0.22 14.38
N ALA A 68 46.78 0.67 14.08
CA ALA A 68 46.51 1.61 13.00
C ALA A 68 47.00 3.01 13.37
N ALA A 69 47.61 3.72 12.42
CA ALA A 69 48.05 5.08 12.65
C ALA A 69 46.84 6.02 12.79
N PRO A 70 46.80 6.91 13.79
CA PRO A 70 45.71 7.86 13.99
C PRO A 70 45.47 8.73 12.74
N GLY A 71 44.25 8.77 12.24
CA GLY A 71 43.82 9.49 11.03
C GLY A 71 44.01 8.74 9.71
N SER A 72 44.54 7.51 9.72
CA SER A 72 44.78 6.72 8.50
C SER A 72 43.49 6.20 7.87
N GLU A 73 43.53 5.91 6.56
CA GLU A 73 42.41 5.29 5.85
C GLU A 73 42.06 3.90 6.40
N ASP A 74 43.05 3.16 6.91
CA ASP A 74 42.84 1.85 7.50
C ASP A 74 42.14 1.95 8.86
N GLU A 75 42.50 2.92 9.70
CA GLU A 75 41.76 3.20 10.94
C GLU A 75 40.31 3.58 10.63
N LYS A 76 40.06 4.47 9.66
CA LYS A 76 38.70 4.86 9.26
C LYS A 76 37.88 3.67 8.76
N ARG A 77 38.48 2.76 7.99
CA ARG A 77 37.82 1.53 7.51
C ARG A 77 37.50 0.58 8.66
N LEU A 78 38.41 0.40 9.60
CA LEU A 78 38.21 -0.46 10.78
C LEU A 78 37.14 0.12 11.72
N VAL A 79 37.16 1.45 11.96
CA VAL A 79 36.13 2.16 12.73
C VAL A 79 34.77 2.12 12.02
N ALA A 80 34.72 2.30 10.70
CA ALA A 80 33.48 2.24 9.94
C ALA A 80 32.91 0.81 9.90
N ALA A 81 33.76 -0.21 9.77
CA ALA A 81 33.35 -1.61 9.84
C ALA A 81 32.80 -1.95 11.25
N TRP A 82 33.48 -1.48 12.30
CA TRP A 82 33.04 -1.64 13.68
C TRP A 82 31.77 -0.85 14.01
N ALA A 83 31.58 0.37 13.49
CA ALA A 83 30.38 1.17 13.72
C ALA A 83 29.15 0.62 12.98
N ARG A 84 29.35 -0.05 11.84
CA ARG A 84 28.29 -0.78 11.11
C ARG A 84 27.80 -2.02 11.85
N THR A 85 28.62 -2.55 12.75
CA THR A 85 28.26 -3.70 13.57
C THR A 85 27.86 -3.26 14.99
N SER A 86 28.62 -2.42 15.71
CA SER A 86 28.59 -2.49 17.19
C SER A 86 28.06 -1.28 17.97
N ALA A 87 27.51 -0.23 17.34
CA ALA A 87 27.17 0.99 18.08
C ALA A 87 25.70 1.07 18.55
N LYS A 88 25.48 1.36 19.84
CA LYS A 88 24.21 1.92 20.33
C LYS A 88 24.03 3.32 19.73
N ASP A 89 22.81 3.61 19.28
CA ASP A 89 22.43 4.76 18.46
C ASP A 89 23.04 6.11 18.91
N ALA A 90 23.06 6.38 20.21
CA ALA A 90 23.56 7.64 20.78
C ALA A 90 25.07 7.89 20.62
N ALA A 91 25.89 6.87 20.33
CA ALA A 91 27.34 6.99 20.21
C ALA A 91 27.83 7.26 18.78
N LEU A 92 26.92 7.30 17.80
CA LEU A 92 27.26 7.48 16.39
C LEU A 92 27.41 8.97 16.03
N PRO A 93 28.40 9.32 15.18
CA PRO A 93 28.52 10.66 14.60
C PRO A 93 27.20 11.09 13.96
N GLU A 94 26.85 12.37 14.08
CA GLU A 94 25.57 12.91 13.60
C GLU A 94 25.35 12.66 12.10
N GLU A 95 26.41 12.80 11.30
CA GLU A 95 26.40 12.52 9.86
C GLU A 95 26.13 11.04 9.55
N PHE A 96 26.66 10.13 10.37
CA PHE A 96 26.44 8.70 10.22
C PHE A 96 25.01 8.30 10.61
N ARG A 97 24.48 8.87 11.70
CA ARG A 97 23.06 8.69 12.07
C ARG A 97 22.14 9.19 10.97
N ARG A 98 22.42 10.37 10.41
CA ARG A 98 21.66 10.91 9.28
C ARG A 98 21.67 9.95 8.08
N LEU A 99 22.84 9.49 7.65
CA LEU A 99 22.96 8.59 6.49
C LEU A 99 22.33 7.21 6.74
N ARG A 100 22.46 6.68 7.97
CA ARG A 100 21.81 5.44 8.38
C ARG A 100 20.30 5.60 8.39
N ASP A 101 19.78 6.70 8.93
CA ASP A 101 18.34 6.96 9.00
C ASP A 101 17.77 7.24 7.61
N GLU A 102 18.52 7.92 6.72
CA GLU A 102 18.22 8.05 5.30
C GLU A 102 18.21 6.68 4.61
N MET A 103 19.19 5.82 4.89
CA MET A 103 19.19 4.44 4.39
C MET A 103 18.00 3.66 4.93
N ILE A 104 17.74 3.66 6.23
CA ILE A 104 16.60 2.96 6.83
C ILE A 104 15.30 3.51 6.26
N ALA A 105 15.15 4.82 6.07
CA ALA A 105 13.99 5.42 5.40
C ALA A 105 13.87 4.98 3.94
N CYS A 106 14.99 4.85 3.21
CA CYS A 106 15.01 4.29 1.87
C CYS A 106 14.64 2.79 1.85
N HIS A 107 15.09 2.02 2.86
CA HIS A 107 14.95 0.55 2.93
C HIS A 107 13.66 0.08 3.62
N ALA A 108 13.08 0.85 4.53
CA ALA A 108 11.89 0.52 5.32
C ALA A 108 10.58 0.61 4.52
N GLY A 109 10.69 0.88 3.21
CA GLY A 109 9.56 1.14 2.37
C GLY A 109 9.05 2.55 2.62
N TYR A 110 9.00 3.31 1.55
CA TYR A 110 8.51 4.68 1.57
C TYR A 110 7.05 4.81 2.04
N ALA A 111 6.29 3.72 2.26
CA ALA A 111 4.91 3.80 2.74
C ALA A 111 4.69 2.91 3.97
N HIS A 112 4.50 3.52 5.14
CA HIS A 112 3.86 2.84 6.27
C HIS A 112 2.41 2.57 5.90
N SER A 113 2.07 1.30 5.68
CA SER A 113 0.67 0.88 5.54
C SER A 113 0.19 0.35 6.89
N VAL A 114 -0.91 0.89 7.38
CA VAL A 114 -1.57 0.32 8.57
C VAL A 114 -2.22 -0.98 8.15
N ILE A 115 -1.70 -2.11 8.63
CA ILE A 115 -2.32 -3.40 8.41
C ILE A 115 -3.42 -3.58 9.46
N ALA A 116 -4.66 -3.71 9.01
CA ALA A 116 -5.75 -4.06 9.90
C ALA A 116 -5.59 -5.52 10.35
N GLN A 117 -5.21 -5.73 11.61
CA GLN A 117 -5.18 -7.05 12.21
C GLN A 117 -6.53 -7.41 12.81
N THR A 118 -6.95 -8.66 12.65
CA THR A 118 -8.17 -9.18 13.29
C THR A 118 -7.92 -9.31 14.78
N LEU A 119 -8.79 -8.71 15.59
CA LEU A 119 -8.74 -8.89 17.05
C LEU A 119 -9.03 -10.36 17.40
N PRO A 120 -8.34 -10.92 18.41
CA PRO A 120 -8.71 -12.19 19.00
C PRO A 120 -10.20 -12.23 19.39
N ALA A 121 -10.82 -13.41 19.32
CA ALA A 121 -12.26 -13.56 19.56
C ALA A 121 -12.67 -13.08 20.97
N ASP A 122 -11.82 -13.32 21.97
CA ASP A 122 -11.96 -12.88 23.37
C ASP A 122 -11.84 -11.36 23.55
N LYS A 123 -11.26 -10.65 22.58
CA LYS A 123 -11.10 -9.18 22.60
C LYS A 123 -12.06 -8.45 21.69
N THR A 124 -12.95 -9.16 20.98
CA THR A 124 -13.91 -8.47 20.13
C THR A 124 -15.15 -8.09 20.94
N PRO A 125 -15.54 -6.80 20.99
CA PRO A 125 -16.74 -6.38 21.70
C PRO A 125 -18.00 -7.01 21.09
N ALA A 126 -18.93 -7.37 21.98
CA ALA A 126 -20.27 -7.79 21.60
C ALA A 126 -20.99 -6.63 20.90
N VAL A 127 -21.72 -6.93 19.83
CA VAL A 127 -22.52 -5.96 19.09
C VAL A 127 -23.97 -6.33 19.30
N HIS A 128 -24.79 -5.37 19.72
CA HIS A 128 -26.20 -5.59 20.02
C HIS A 128 -27.09 -4.84 19.03
N LEU A 129 -28.25 -5.41 18.74
CA LEU A 129 -29.33 -4.69 18.05
C LEU A 129 -29.86 -3.61 18.99
N LEU A 130 -29.80 -2.35 18.57
CA LEU A 130 -30.29 -1.23 19.37
C LEU A 130 -31.72 -0.87 18.94
N PRO A 131 -32.75 -1.13 19.76
CA PRO A 131 -34.12 -0.73 19.46
C PRO A 131 -34.20 0.79 19.31
N ARG A 132 -34.59 1.25 18.12
CA ARG A 132 -34.63 2.70 17.77
C ARG A 132 -33.28 3.42 17.91
N GLY A 133 -32.16 2.69 17.92
CA GLY A 133 -30.82 3.27 18.08
C GLY A 133 -30.50 3.74 19.50
N ASP A 134 -31.30 3.37 20.50
CA ASP A 134 -31.00 3.66 21.90
C ASP A 134 -29.87 2.76 22.42
N TRP A 135 -28.73 3.38 22.74
CA TRP A 135 -27.55 2.69 23.26
C TRP A 135 -27.66 2.29 24.73
N MET A 136 -28.62 2.86 25.47
CA MET A 136 -28.88 2.52 26.88
C MET A 136 -29.68 1.23 27.04
N THR A 137 -30.36 0.80 25.97
CA THR A 137 -31.23 -0.38 25.99
C THR A 137 -30.75 -1.39 24.93
N PRO A 138 -29.57 -2.02 25.11
CA PRO A 138 -29.06 -3.00 24.16
C PRO A 138 -30.00 -4.21 24.09
N GLY A 139 -30.38 -4.59 22.87
CA GLY A 139 -31.16 -5.78 22.58
C GLY A 139 -30.30 -7.02 22.37
N GLU A 140 -30.77 -7.92 21.50
CA GLU A 140 -30.08 -9.17 21.18
C GLU A 140 -28.69 -8.95 20.59
N GLU A 141 -27.73 -9.80 20.96
CA GLU A 141 -26.40 -9.81 20.35
C GLU A 141 -26.50 -10.29 18.89
N VAL A 142 -25.77 -9.63 17.99
CA VAL A 142 -25.72 -9.95 16.58
C VAL A 142 -24.29 -10.33 16.16
N PHE A 143 -24.19 -11.34 15.30
CA PHE A 143 -22.92 -11.81 14.78
C PHE A 143 -22.65 -11.27 13.37
N PRO A 144 -21.38 -11.07 12.99
CA PRO A 144 -21.03 -10.72 11.62
C PRO A 144 -21.55 -11.78 10.65
N ALA A 145 -22.27 -11.34 9.64
CA ALA A 145 -22.86 -12.17 8.59
C ALA A 145 -22.82 -11.42 7.25
N VAL A 146 -22.90 -12.16 6.15
CA VAL A 146 -23.13 -11.57 4.82
C VAL A 146 -24.64 -11.37 4.59
N PRO A 147 -25.06 -10.41 3.76
CA PRO A 147 -26.48 -10.19 3.51
C PRO A 147 -27.19 -11.46 3.03
N GLY A 148 -28.28 -11.83 3.71
CA GLY A 148 -28.98 -13.11 3.49
C GLY A 148 -29.45 -13.39 2.07
N PHE A 149 -29.73 -12.33 1.30
CA PHE A 149 -30.18 -12.39 -0.09
C PHE A 149 -29.05 -12.59 -1.11
N LEU A 150 -27.79 -12.57 -0.69
CA LEU A 150 -26.63 -12.81 -1.54
C LEU A 150 -26.08 -14.23 -1.35
N PRO A 151 -25.30 -14.76 -2.32
CA PRO A 151 -24.73 -16.11 -2.21
C PRO A 151 -23.84 -16.26 -0.97
N HIS A 152 -24.04 -17.34 -0.20
CA HIS A 152 -23.29 -17.66 1.04
C HIS A 152 -22.13 -18.66 0.84
N ALA A 153 -21.96 -19.19 -0.39
CA ALA A 153 -21.18 -20.40 -0.66
C ALA A 153 -19.69 -20.32 -0.26
N SER A 154 -19.13 -19.11 -0.22
CA SER A 154 -17.72 -18.82 0.03
C SER A 154 -17.42 -18.34 1.46
N VAL A 155 -18.43 -18.31 2.33
CA VAL A 155 -18.27 -17.97 3.75
C VAL A 155 -17.66 -19.16 4.50
N ARG A 156 -16.73 -18.87 5.41
CA ARG A 156 -15.94 -19.85 6.16
C ARG A 156 -16.80 -21.01 6.72
N LYS A 157 -16.41 -22.26 6.45
CA LYS A 157 -17.18 -23.48 6.76
C LYS A 157 -16.98 -24.03 8.17
N ASP A 158 -16.02 -23.48 8.92
CA ASP A 158 -15.63 -23.96 10.25
C ASP A 158 -16.58 -23.53 11.38
N GLY A 159 -17.65 -22.77 11.06
CA GLY A 159 -18.63 -22.30 12.02
C GLY A 159 -18.11 -21.22 12.99
N GLY A 160 -16.86 -20.76 12.83
CA GLY A 160 -16.32 -19.69 13.66
C GLY A 160 -16.94 -18.33 13.34
N ARG A 161 -16.77 -17.35 14.23
CA ARG A 161 -17.18 -15.95 14.02
C ARG A 161 -16.46 -15.28 12.85
N LEU A 162 -17.21 -14.78 11.87
CA LEU A 162 -16.66 -14.18 10.65
C LEU A 162 -15.86 -12.89 10.95
N ASN A 163 -14.85 -12.64 10.14
CA ASN A 163 -13.98 -11.47 10.23
C ASN A 163 -13.85 -10.72 8.88
N ARG A 164 -13.04 -9.65 8.86
CA ARG A 164 -12.84 -8.83 7.65
C ARG A 164 -12.18 -9.57 6.49
N LEU A 165 -11.33 -10.56 6.77
CA LEU A 165 -10.74 -11.40 5.73
C LEU A 165 -11.81 -12.29 5.09
N ASP A 166 -12.75 -12.81 5.87
CA ASP A 166 -13.88 -13.59 5.35
C ASP A 166 -14.76 -12.73 4.44
N LEU A 167 -15.04 -11.49 4.83
CA LEU A 167 -15.74 -10.51 3.97
C LEU A 167 -14.97 -10.25 2.67
N ALA A 168 -13.66 -10.01 2.75
CA ALA A 168 -12.83 -9.76 1.57
C ALA A 168 -12.83 -10.95 0.60
N LYS A 169 -12.69 -12.18 1.11
CA LYS A 169 -12.77 -13.42 0.33
C LYS A 169 -14.13 -13.60 -0.32
N TRP A 170 -15.20 -13.34 0.41
CA TRP A 170 -16.57 -13.39 -0.10
C TRP A 170 -16.82 -12.34 -1.20
N MET A 171 -16.27 -11.13 -1.07
CA MET A 171 -16.40 -10.10 -2.11
C MET A 171 -15.77 -10.57 -3.43
N VAL A 172 -14.57 -11.16 -3.40
CA VAL A 172 -13.86 -11.58 -4.62
C VAL A 172 -14.14 -13.02 -5.04
N ALA A 173 -15.13 -13.67 -4.44
CA ALA A 173 -15.48 -15.05 -4.72
C ALA A 173 -16.05 -15.22 -6.13
N GLU A 174 -15.87 -16.41 -6.71
CA GLU A 174 -16.31 -16.71 -8.08
C GLU A 174 -17.83 -16.60 -8.24
N GLU A 175 -18.58 -16.91 -7.17
CA GLU A 175 -20.03 -16.82 -7.15
C GLU A 175 -20.55 -15.37 -7.11
N ASN A 176 -19.67 -14.39 -6.86
CA ASN A 176 -20.01 -12.97 -6.80
C ASN A 176 -19.51 -12.22 -8.05
N PRO A 177 -20.35 -12.03 -9.08
CA PRO A 177 -19.94 -11.35 -10.31
C PRO A 177 -19.89 -9.81 -10.17
N LEU A 178 -20.46 -9.25 -9.10
CA LEU A 178 -20.68 -7.81 -9.00
C LEU A 178 -19.39 -6.99 -8.90
N PRO A 179 -18.37 -7.38 -8.09
CA PRO A 179 -17.19 -6.54 -7.92
C PRO A 179 -16.38 -6.38 -9.20
N ALA A 180 -16.25 -7.44 -10.00
CA ALA A 180 -15.59 -7.37 -11.30
C ALA A 180 -16.33 -6.42 -12.26
N ARG A 181 -17.67 -6.53 -12.36
CA ARG A 181 -18.51 -5.62 -13.16
C ARG A 181 -18.36 -4.16 -12.73
N HIS A 182 -18.46 -3.88 -11.43
CA HIS A 182 -18.31 -2.52 -10.91
C HIS A 182 -16.91 -1.96 -11.16
N PHE A 183 -15.87 -2.76 -10.91
CA PHE A 183 -14.48 -2.34 -11.12
C PHE A 183 -14.22 -1.99 -12.59
N VAL A 184 -14.59 -2.88 -13.50
CA VAL A 184 -14.42 -2.68 -14.94
C VAL A 184 -15.22 -1.49 -15.45
N ASN A 185 -16.46 -1.28 -14.98
CA ASN A 185 -17.25 -0.12 -15.40
C ASN A 185 -16.61 1.21 -14.96
N ARG A 186 -16.03 1.25 -13.75
CA ARG A 186 -15.26 2.41 -13.26
C ARG A 186 -13.98 2.63 -14.05
N LEU A 187 -13.26 1.54 -14.37
CA LEU A 187 -12.06 1.60 -15.20
C LEU A 187 -12.40 2.11 -16.61
N TRP A 188 -13.49 1.59 -17.20
CA TRP A 188 -14.00 2.04 -18.48
C TRP A 188 -14.29 3.54 -18.47
N LYS A 189 -15.01 4.04 -17.46
CA LYS A 189 -15.23 5.49 -17.31
C LYS A 189 -13.92 6.28 -17.27
N GLN A 190 -12.89 5.79 -16.58
CA GLN A 190 -11.63 6.52 -16.47
C GLN A 190 -10.95 6.73 -17.85
N PHE A 191 -11.06 5.75 -18.75
CA PHE A 191 -10.46 5.80 -20.08
C PHE A 191 -11.37 6.44 -21.13
N PHE A 192 -12.67 6.12 -21.14
CA PHE A 192 -13.64 6.57 -22.13
C PHE A 192 -14.45 7.82 -21.68
N GLY A 193 -14.23 8.31 -20.46
CA GLY A 193 -14.91 9.47 -19.87
C GLY A 193 -16.31 9.17 -19.31
N LYS A 194 -17.01 8.19 -19.87
CA LYS A 194 -18.33 7.68 -19.42
C LYS A 194 -18.26 6.19 -19.16
N GLY A 195 -18.99 5.70 -18.17
CA GLY A 195 -19.12 4.27 -17.93
C GLY A 195 -19.98 3.60 -18.99
N LEU A 196 -19.89 2.27 -19.12
CA LEU A 196 -20.86 1.49 -19.90
C LEU A 196 -22.26 1.67 -19.30
N SER A 197 -22.36 1.69 -17.98
CA SER A 197 -23.45 2.30 -17.23
C SER A 197 -22.95 3.60 -16.59
N ASN A 198 -23.67 4.72 -16.76
CA ASN A 198 -23.23 6.00 -16.20
C ASN A 198 -23.40 6.08 -14.68
N VAL A 199 -24.29 5.26 -14.11
CA VAL A 199 -24.48 5.17 -12.66
C VAL A 199 -23.44 4.20 -12.11
N LEU A 200 -22.29 4.73 -11.70
CA LEU A 200 -21.16 3.89 -11.26
C LEU A 200 -21.41 3.17 -9.93
N ASP A 201 -22.27 3.78 -9.09
CA ASP A 201 -22.54 3.32 -7.74
C ASP A 201 -23.70 2.31 -7.69
N ASP A 202 -24.43 2.15 -8.79
CA ASP A 202 -25.51 1.18 -8.91
C ASP A 202 -25.60 0.63 -10.35
N ILE A 203 -25.23 -0.65 -10.51
CA ILE A 203 -25.33 -1.40 -11.78
C ILE A 203 -26.56 -2.36 -11.72
N GLY A 204 -27.37 -2.26 -10.66
CA GLY A 204 -28.59 -3.02 -10.45
C GLY A 204 -29.84 -2.29 -10.95
N ASN A 205 -30.98 -2.65 -10.35
CA ASN A 205 -32.30 -2.24 -10.85
C ASN A 205 -32.64 -0.75 -10.64
N GLN A 206 -31.97 -0.05 -9.71
CA GLN A 206 -32.14 1.40 -9.54
C GLN A 206 -31.08 2.20 -10.30
N GLY A 207 -30.12 1.50 -10.92
CA GLY A 207 -29.10 2.07 -11.78
C GLY A 207 -29.56 2.27 -13.22
N GLU A 208 -28.61 2.66 -14.06
CA GLU A 208 -28.81 2.72 -15.51
C GLU A 208 -28.37 1.40 -16.16
N TRP A 209 -29.16 0.92 -17.12
CA TRP A 209 -28.79 -0.26 -17.91
C TRP A 209 -27.53 0.02 -18.75
N PRO A 210 -26.52 -0.89 -18.76
CA PRO A 210 -25.32 -0.70 -19.56
C PRO A 210 -25.64 -0.57 -21.05
N ALA A 211 -24.96 0.35 -21.74
CA ALA A 211 -25.11 0.53 -23.19
C ALA A 211 -24.77 -0.75 -23.97
N ASN A 212 -23.81 -1.53 -23.48
CA ASN A 212 -23.48 -2.86 -23.99
C ASN A 212 -23.25 -3.83 -22.81
N PRO A 213 -24.28 -4.58 -22.39
CA PRO A 213 -24.17 -5.52 -21.26
C PRO A 213 -23.22 -6.68 -21.56
N ALA A 214 -23.22 -7.20 -22.79
CA ALA A 214 -22.35 -8.31 -23.18
C ALA A 214 -20.87 -7.93 -23.09
N LEU A 215 -20.51 -6.70 -23.47
CA LEU A 215 -19.15 -6.18 -23.32
C LEU A 215 -18.75 -6.03 -21.85
N LEU A 216 -19.65 -5.49 -21.01
CA LEU A 216 -19.39 -5.37 -19.57
C LEU A 216 -19.14 -6.75 -18.94
N ASP A 217 -19.97 -7.73 -19.29
CA ASP A 217 -19.86 -9.10 -18.78
C ASP A 217 -18.58 -9.78 -19.25
N TRP A 218 -18.24 -9.62 -20.53
CA TRP A 218 -17.01 -10.17 -21.08
C TRP A 218 -15.76 -9.57 -20.41
N LEU A 219 -15.70 -8.25 -20.25
CA LEU A 219 -14.58 -7.59 -19.57
C LEU A 219 -14.49 -7.97 -18.09
N ALA A 220 -15.63 -8.15 -17.41
CA ALA A 220 -15.65 -8.58 -16.01
C ALA A 220 -15.14 -10.01 -15.84
N THR A 221 -15.52 -10.91 -16.74
CA THR A 221 -15.00 -12.29 -16.80
C THR A 221 -13.51 -12.28 -17.07
N GLU A 222 -13.05 -11.57 -18.09
CA GLU A 222 -11.62 -11.44 -18.45
C GLU A 222 -10.79 -10.91 -17.27
N PHE A 223 -11.29 -9.88 -16.58
CA PHE A 223 -10.62 -9.32 -15.42
C PHE A 223 -10.44 -10.37 -14.31
N ARG A 224 -11.47 -11.17 -14.04
CA ARG A 224 -11.42 -12.22 -13.03
C ARG A 224 -10.52 -13.38 -13.43
N GLU A 225 -10.63 -13.85 -14.68
CA GLU A 225 -9.84 -14.97 -15.21
C GLU A 225 -8.35 -14.63 -15.34
N SER A 226 -8.01 -13.36 -15.57
CA SER A 226 -6.62 -12.86 -15.53
C SER A 226 -6.02 -12.82 -14.11
N GLY A 227 -6.76 -13.22 -13.07
CA GLY A 227 -6.33 -13.15 -11.68
C GLY A 227 -6.39 -11.72 -11.12
N TRP A 228 -7.36 -10.93 -11.55
CA TRP A 228 -7.53 -9.52 -11.17
C TRP A 228 -6.37 -8.62 -11.63
N ASP A 229 -5.78 -8.92 -12.80
CA ASP A 229 -4.70 -8.10 -13.36
C ASP A 229 -5.28 -6.81 -13.98
N VAL A 230 -5.13 -5.72 -13.22
CA VAL A 230 -5.56 -4.38 -13.64
C VAL A 230 -4.80 -3.92 -14.89
N LYS A 231 -3.49 -4.20 -14.99
CA LYS A 231 -2.68 -3.74 -16.14
C LYS A 231 -3.11 -4.43 -17.42
N HIS A 232 -3.45 -5.71 -17.33
CA HIS A 232 -3.97 -6.48 -18.45
C HIS A 232 -5.25 -5.88 -19.01
N VAL A 233 -6.26 -5.63 -18.16
CA VAL A 233 -7.53 -5.05 -18.60
C VAL A 233 -7.36 -3.61 -19.09
N VAL A 234 -6.52 -2.81 -18.44
CA VAL A 234 -6.16 -1.46 -18.93
C VAL A 234 -5.58 -1.55 -20.34
N LYS A 235 -4.60 -2.43 -20.57
CA LYS A 235 -3.99 -2.65 -21.88
C LYS A 235 -5.04 -3.05 -22.91
N LEU A 236 -5.95 -3.95 -22.56
CA LEU A 236 -7.03 -4.40 -23.44
C LEU A 236 -7.93 -3.23 -23.87
N MET A 237 -8.33 -2.39 -22.92
CA MET A 237 -9.14 -1.20 -23.20
C MET A 237 -8.40 -0.20 -24.09
N VAL A 238 -7.18 0.21 -23.73
CA VAL A 238 -6.46 1.28 -24.46
C VAL A 238 -5.91 0.83 -25.82
N MET A 239 -5.71 -0.48 -26.02
CA MET A 239 -5.29 -1.04 -27.30
C MET A 239 -6.49 -1.41 -28.21
N SER A 240 -7.73 -1.29 -27.71
CA SER A 240 -8.92 -1.56 -28.52
C SER A 240 -9.02 -0.61 -29.73
N GLY A 241 -9.69 -1.07 -30.79
CA GLY A 241 -10.02 -0.20 -31.93
C GLY A 241 -10.88 0.99 -31.49
N THR A 242 -11.81 0.76 -30.55
CA THR A 242 -12.70 1.78 -30.00
C THR A 242 -11.96 2.91 -29.28
N TYR A 243 -10.98 2.59 -28.44
CA TYR A 243 -10.22 3.62 -27.72
C TYR A 243 -9.32 4.44 -28.65
N ARG A 244 -8.80 3.82 -29.71
CA ARG A 244 -7.90 4.44 -30.71
C ARG A 244 -8.65 5.18 -31.82
N GLN A 245 -9.98 5.26 -31.76
CA GLN A 245 -10.74 6.09 -32.69
C GLN A 245 -10.39 7.56 -32.54
N GLU A 246 -10.60 8.32 -33.61
CA GLU A 246 -10.42 9.76 -33.59
C GLU A 246 -11.51 10.43 -32.72
N SER A 247 -11.18 11.56 -32.08
CA SER A 247 -12.15 12.33 -31.27
C SER A 247 -13.02 13.28 -32.10
N ALA A 248 -12.83 13.30 -33.43
CA ALA A 248 -13.61 14.13 -34.32
C ALA A 248 -15.08 13.68 -34.32
N LYS A 249 -16.01 14.65 -34.19
CA LYS A 249 -17.44 14.36 -34.26
C LYS A 249 -17.81 13.90 -35.66
N ARG A 250 -18.47 12.75 -35.73
CA ARG A 250 -19.00 12.17 -36.95
C ARG A 250 -20.41 12.72 -37.24
N ALA A 251 -20.52 13.59 -38.24
CA ALA A 251 -21.78 14.24 -38.59
C ALA A 251 -22.87 13.23 -38.99
N ASP A 252 -22.50 12.12 -39.62
CA ASP A 252 -23.38 11.03 -40.05
C ASP A 252 -24.01 10.23 -38.89
N LEU A 253 -23.44 10.31 -37.69
CA LEU A 253 -23.88 9.54 -36.51
C LEU A 253 -24.42 10.42 -35.38
N LEU A 254 -24.29 11.75 -35.50
CA LEU A 254 -24.68 12.70 -34.45
C LEU A 254 -26.17 12.63 -34.12
N GLU A 255 -27.03 12.41 -35.13
CA GLU A 255 -28.47 12.28 -34.95
C GLU A 255 -28.85 10.96 -34.27
N LYS A 256 -28.10 9.89 -34.54
CA LYS A 256 -28.38 8.54 -34.02
C LYS A 256 -27.85 8.33 -32.60
N ASP A 257 -26.70 8.90 -32.30
CA ASP A 257 -26.05 8.81 -30.98
C ASP A 257 -25.41 10.15 -30.57
N PRO A 258 -26.25 11.16 -30.24
CA PRO A 258 -25.77 12.50 -29.88
C PRO A 258 -24.89 12.50 -28.63
N ALA A 259 -25.07 11.51 -27.75
CA ALA A 259 -24.34 11.37 -26.50
C ALA A 259 -23.07 10.51 -26.61
N ASN A 260 -22.79 9.96 -27.80
CA ASN A 260 -21.68 9.05 -28.11
C ASN A 260 -21.62 7.83 -27.17
N ARG A 261 -22.77 7.25 -26.82
CA ARG A 261 -22.88 6.06 -25.95
C ARG A 261 -22.38 4.78 -26.62
N LEU A 262 -22.49 4.70 -27.95
CA LEU A 262 -22.04 3.56 -28.74
C LEU A 262 -20.56 3.71 -29.16
N LEU A 263 -19.91 4.80 -28.77
CA LEU A 263 -18.48 5.06 -28.95
C LEU A 263 -18.07 5.03 -30.43
N ALA A 264 -18.81 5.80 -31.23
CA ALA A 264 -18.53 6.01 -32.65
C ALA A 264 -17.37 7.00 -32.91
N ALA A 265 -16.91 7.67 -31.85
CA ALA A 265 -15.71 8.48 -31.79
C ALA A 265 -15.13 8.40 -30.36
N GLN A 266 -13.87 8.79 -30.18
CA GLN A 266 -13.31 8.92 -28.83
C GLN A 266 -13.84 10.20 -28.14
N SER A 267 -14.22 10.09 -26.85
CA SER A 267 -14.79 11.20 -26.12
C SER A 267 -13.71 12.08 -25.47
N PRO A 268 -13.75 13.41 -25.62
CA PRO A 268 -12.91 14.30 -24.82
C PRO A 268 -13.32 14.21 -23.36
N ARG A 269 -12.33 14.14 -22.47
CA ARG A 269 -12.55 14.03 -21.02
C ARG A 269 -11.78 15.10 -20.27
N ARG A 270 -12.39 15.61 -19.21
CA ARG A 270 -11.71 16.49 -18.27
C ARG A 270 -10.72 15.66 -17.45
N LEU A 271 -9.48 16.12 -17.40
CA LEU A 271 -8.49 15.54 -16.50
C LEU A 271 -8.67 16.14 -15.10
N ASP A 272 -8.46 15.31 -14.08
CA ASP A 272 -8.43 15.78 -12.70
C ASP A 272 -7.19 16.66 -12.46
N ALA A 273 -7.23 17.52 -11.44
CA ALA A 273 -6.20 18.52 -11.20
C ALA A 273 -4.81 17.89 -11.00
N GLU A 274 -4.76 16.74 -10.32
CA GLU A 274 -3.56 15.96 -10.07
C GLU A 274 -2.95 15.45 -11.39
N PHE A 275 -3.79 15.01 -12.33
CA PHE A 275 -3.32 14.57 -13.65
C PHE A 275 -2.77 15.73 -14.47
N VAL A 276 -3.42 16.90 -14.43
CA VAL A 276 -2.95 18.10 -15.13
C VAL A 276 -1.58 18.52 -14.57
N ARG A 277 -1.45 18.61 -13.25
CA ARG A 277 -0.19 18.95 -12.58
C ARG A 277 0.91 17.94 -12.92
N ASP A 278 0.63 16.65 -12.78
CA ASP A 278 1.63 15.60 -13.05
C ASP A 278 2.05 15.57 -14.52
N ASN A 279 1.14 15.87 -15.44
CA ASN A 279 1.47 15.98 -16.86
C ASN A 279 2.40 17.17 -17.14
N ILE A 280 2.14 18.35 -16.54
CA ILE A 280 3.01 19.52 -16.66
C ILE A 280 4.41 19.23 -16.08
N LEU A 281 4.47 18.58 -14.90
CA LEU A 281 5.74 18.19 -14.28
C LEU A 281 6.50 17.15 -15.11
N ALA A 282 5.79 16.21 -15.73
CA ALA A 282 6.40 15.22 -16.61
C ALA A 282 6.98 15.87 -17.88
N ILE A 283 6.22 16.74 -18.54
CA ILE A 283 6.66 17.44 -19.77
C ILE A 283 7.84 18.37 -19.49
N SER A 284 7.86 19.03 -18.33
CA SER A 284 8.97 19.89 -17.91
C SER A 284 10.20 19.13 -17.40
N GLY A 285 10.13 17.79 -17.27
CA GLY A 285 11.22 16.97 -16.75
C GLY A 285 11.46 17.10 -15.24
N LEU A 286 10.53 17.73 -14.51
CA LEU A 286 10.62 17.94 -13.06
C LEU A 286 10.02 16.77 -12.26
N LEU A 287 9.12 15.99 -12.85
CA LEU A 287 8.50 14.85 -12.19
C LEU A 287 9.55 13.74 -11.94
N PRO A 288 9.88 13.40 -10.68
CA PRO A 288 10.82 12.31 -10.41
C PRO A 288 10.16 10.98 -10.81
N GLY A 289 10.60 10.43 -11.94
CA GLY A 289 10.03 9.20 -12.52
C GLY A 289 10.29 7.94 -11.69
N GLU A 290 11.35 7.93 -10.89
CA GLU A 290 11.86 6.76 -10.17
C GLU A 290 11.22 6.59 -8.78
N ILE A 291 10.59 7.63 -8.22
CA ILE A 291 10.11 7.63 -6.82
C ILE A 291 8.61 7.28 -6.78
N ILE A 292 8.31 6.01 -6.47
CA ILE A 292 6.95 5.48 -6.27
C ILE A 292 6.81 4.98 -4.82
N GLY A 293 5.69 5.31 -4.17
CA GLY A 293 5.48 5.08 -2.73
C GLY A 293 6.11 6.20 -1.91
N GLY A 294 5.66 6.43 -0.68
CA GLY A 294 6.08 7.65 0.03
C GLY A 294 5.20 8.02 1.20
N PRO A 295 5.76 8.66 2.24
CA PRO A 295 4.92 9.55 3.03
C PRO A 295 4.38 10.63 2.10
N SER A 296 3.22 11.16 2.46
CA SER A 296 2.67 12.30 1.74
C SER A 296 3.62 13.49 1.82
N VAL A 297 3.82 14.16 0.70
CA VAL A 297 4.63 15.38 0.60
C VAL A 297 3.76 16.63 0.64
N LYS A 298 4.39 17.75 0.96
CA LYS A 298 3.75 19.05 1.07
C LYS A 298 4.34 20.01 0.03
N PRO A 299 3.82 20.05 -1.21
CA PRO A 299 4.28 21.00 -2.22
C PRO A 299 4.09 22.46 -1.76
N TYR A 300 4.63 23.42 -2.50
CA TYR A 300 4.51 24.82 -2.16
C TYR A 300 3.03 25.22 -1.97
N GLN A 301 2.77 25.98 -0.91
CA GLN A 301 1.48 26.54 -0.59
C GLN A 301 1.68 28.02 -0.27
N PRO A 302 0.84 28.93 -0.81
CA PRO A 302 0.93 30.35 -0.50
C PRO A 302 0.81 30.64 1.00
N GLU A 303 1.50 31.69 1.44
CA GLU A 303 1.42 32.18 2.81
C GLU A 303 -0.04 32.58 3.14
N GLY A 304 -0.46 32.30 4.38
CA GLY A 304 -1.81 32.64 4.84
C GLY A 304 -2.94 31.74 4.32
N TYR A 305 -2.67 30.73 3.48
CA TYR A 305 -3.74 29.85 2.97
C TYR A 305 -4.49 29.08 4.07
N TYR A 306 -3.85 28.77 5.20
CA TYR A 306 -4.47 28.15 6.37
C TYR A 306 -4.96 29.15 7.43
N ALA A 307 -4.98 30.46 7.14
CA ALA A 307 -5.37 31.48 8.12
C ALA A 307 -6.80 31.29 8.68
N ASN A 308 -7.69 30.65 7.92
CA ASN A 308 -9.07 30.38 8.33
C ASN A 308 -9.25 29.07 9.12
N LEU A 309 -8.18 28.31 9.39
CA LEU A 309 -8.24 27.02 10.06
C LEU A 309 -8.12 27.18 11.59
N ASN A 310 -9.25 27.31 12.29
CA ASN A 310 -9.23 27.74 13.69
C ASN A 310 -9.14 26.63 14.76
N PHE A 311 -9.39 25.34 14.48
CA PHE A 311 -9.37 24.31 15.54
C PHE A 311 -9.00 22.90 15.05
N PRO A 312 -7.82 22.36 15.36
CA PRO A 312 -6.63 23.05 15.89
C PRO A 312 -5.99 23.91 14.80
N GLY A 313 -5.34 25.02 15.19
CA GLY A 313 -4.48 25.78 14.28
C GLY A 313 -3.35 24.89 13.75
N ARG A 314 -3.15 24.87 12.43
CA ARG A 314 -2.13 24.04 11.78
C ARG A 314 -1.22 24.90 10.93
N GLY A 315 0.09 24.74 11.12
CA GLY A 315 1.10 25.27 10.21
C GLY A 315 1.27 24.38 8.98
N TYR A 316 1.49 25.00 7.82
CA TYR A 316 1.94 24.30 6.62
C TYR A 316 3.44 24.52 6.44
N VAL A 317 4.22 23.44 6.53
CA VAL A 317 5.65 23.45 6.21
C VAL A 317 5.81 22.73 4.89
N ALA A 318 6.24 23.45 3.86
CA ALA A 318 6.46 22.89 2.55
C ALA A 318 7.69 21.97 2.56
N SER A 319 7.60 20.83 1.89
CA SER A 319 8.70 19.88 1.68
C SER A 319 9.81 20.52 0.85
N GLY A 320 11.08 20.19 1.10
CA GLY A 320 12.21 20.73 0.33
C GLY A 320 12.55 19.92 -0.92
N GLY A 321 13.33 20.50 -1.82
CA GLY A 321 14.00 19.77 -2.91
C GLY A 321 13.04 19.06 -3.88
N GLY A 322 13.38 17.83 -4.27
CA GLY A 322 12.62 17.03 -5.24
C GLY A 322 11.21 16.65 -4.78
N ASP A 323 10.93 16.71 -3.47
CA ASP A 323 9.61 16.38 -2.92
C ASP A 323 8.51 17.36 -3.37
N GLN A 324 8.90 18.58 -3.76
CA GLN A 324 8.01 19.58 -4.35
C GLN A 324 7.32 19.09 -5.63
N TYR A 325 7.98 18.21 -6.37
CA TYR A 325 7.58 17.80 -7.71
C TYR A 325 7.05 16.37 -7.77
N ARG A 326 6.78 15.72 -6.63
CA ARG A 326 6.20 14.37 -6.65
C ARG A 326 4.79 14.37 -7.21
N ARG A 327 4.35 13.19 -7.67
CA ARG A 327 3.00 12.95 -8.20
C ARG A 327 1.93 13.45 -7.25
N GLY A 328 0.85 13.99 -7.80
CA GLY A 328 -0.33 14.47 -7.07
C GLY A 328 -0.90 13.40 -6.13
N LEU A 329 -0.79 12.12 -6.49
CA LEU A 329 -1.12 10.97 -5.65
C LEU A 329 -0.46 10.99 -4.25
N TYR A 330 0.75 11.53 -4.15
CA TYR A 330 1.51 11.62 -2.89
C TYR A 330 1.37 12.99 -2.23
N THR A 331 0.57 13.90 -2.78
CA THR A 331 0.38 15.22 -2.19
C THR A 331 -0.52 15.11 -0.97
N HIS A 332 -0.10 15.75 0.11
CA HIS A 332 -0.87 15.86 1.35
C HIS A 332 -2.24 16.49 1.06
N TRP A 333 -3.31 15.79 1.44
CA TRP A 333 -4.68 16.20 1.19
C TRP A 333 -5.43 16.47 2.51
N GLN A 334 -6.20 17.55 2.53
CA GLN A 334 -7.18 17.83 3.57
C GLN A 334 -8.53 18.14 2.93
N ARG A 335 -9.60 17.52 3.47
CA ARG A 335 -10.96 17.65 2.93
C ARG A 335 -11.46 19.10 2.87
N THR A 336 -11.11 19.91 3.86
CA THR A 336 -11.60 21.30 3.97
C THR A 336 -10.73 22.31 3.22
N PHE A 337 -9.44 22.02 3.05
CA PHE A 337 -8.47 22.89 2.39
C PHE A 337 -7.64 22.05 1.41
N MET A 338 -8.14 21.96 0.18
CA MET A 338 -7.45 21.30 -0.93
C MET A 338 -6.13 22.03 -1.22
N HIS A 339 -5.13 21.32 -1.73
CA HIS A 339 -3.91 21.98 -2.23
C HIS A 339 -4.30 22.87 -3.45
N PRO A 340 -3.82 24.13 -3.51
CA PRO A 340 -4.25 25.11 -4.51
C PRO A 340 -3.78 24.84 -5.93
#